data_AF-A0A136LZC5-F1
#
_entry.id   AF-A0A136LZC5-F1
#
_cell.length_a   1.000
_cell.length_b   1.000
_cell.length_c   1.000
_cell.angle_alpha   90.00
_cell.angle_beta   90.00
_cell.angle_gamma   90.00
#
_symmetry.space_group_name_H-M   'P 1'
#
loop_
_entity.id
_entity.type
_entity.pdbx_description
1 polymer ?
#
loop_
_entity_poly.entity_id
_entity_poly.type
_entity_poly.pdbx_seq_one_letter_code
_entity_poly.pdbx_strand_id
1 'polypeptide(L)'
;MQDRTINLTITPGRIIGLGLLVALIVAVGYIGSYIGRVLKEPELRILAPVPVEAGGEESLRVSEDTLLIEGEVEVGSQLSVNGQEYETNNFKRFSERFELQPGLNTFILVAESEFGRQSELTFNVFRESPAAETPGSGQVAGEGASPTPSPTDTRDETLALSGTITIVNREAYLEITEDEELTVARVLQVGETVEFEDITFLKIVTPRPDAVEIQINGQTDTMSGTTTSWEIINGELIKS
;
A
#
# COMPACT_ATOMS: atom_id res chain seq x y z
N MET A 1 4.04 59.54 21.81
CA MET A 1 3.13 58.79 20.91
C MET A 1 2.38 59.83 20.09
N GLN A 2 2.65 59.95 18.79
CA GLN A 2 1.99 60.90 17.91
C GLN A 2 0.67 60.30 17.43
N ASP A 3 -0.44 60.92 17.81
CA ASP A 3 -1.77 60.61 17.28
C ASP A 3 -1.83 61.05 15.82
N ARG A 4 -1.82 60.09 14.90
CA ARG A 4 -2.05 60.33 13.47
C ARG A 4 -3.57 60.44 13.28
N THR A 5 -4.09 61.66 13.26
CA THR A 5 -5.48 61.92 12.89
C THR A 5 -5.63 61.86 11.37
N ILE A 6 -6.36 60.85 10.88
CA ILE A 6 -6.63 60.68 9.46
C ILE A 6 -7.81 61.60 9.10
N ASN A 7 -7.53 62.74 8.46
CA ASN A 7 -8.57 63.64 7.95
C ASN A 7 -9.19 63.04 6.67
N LEU A 8 -10.30 62.31 6.81
CA LEU A 8 -11.03 61.72 5.70
C LEU A 8 -12.06 62.72 5.14
N THR A 9 -11.71 63.46 4.09
CA THR A 9 -12.69 64.28 3.36
C THR A 9 -13.60 63.40 2.51
N ILE A 10 -14.87 63.32 2.90
CA ILE A 10 -15.91 62.55 2.22
C ILE A 10 -16.52 63.41 1.10
N THR A 11 -16.13 63.15 -0.15
CA THR A 11 -16.75 63.74 -1.36
C THR A 11 -17.67 62.72 -2.03
N PRO A 12 -18.80 63.12 -2.66
CA PRO A 12 -19.76 62.19 -3.27
C PRO A 12 -19.13 61.19 -4.25
N GLY A 13 -18.14 61.61 -5.05
CA GLY A 13 -17.42 60.72 -5.96
C GLY A 13 -16.61 59.62 -5.26
N ARG A 14 -16.08 59.88 -4.05
CA ARG A 14 -15.35 58.86 -3.26
C ARG A 14 -16.29 57.83 -2.65
N ILE A 15 -17.50 58.22 -2.26
CA ILE A 15 -18.53 57.28 -1.76
C ILE A 15 -18.93 56.32 -2.89
N ILE A 16 -19.18 56.84 -4.09
CA ILE A 16 -19.52 56.01 -5.27
C ILE A 16 -18.34 55.08 -5.61
N GLY A 17 -17.12 55.59 -5.63
CA GLY A 17 -15.92 54.79 -5.90
C GLY A 17 -15.69 53.68 -4.87
N LEU A 18 -15.88 53.96 -3.58
CA LEU A 18 -15.79 52.95 -2.52
C LEU A 18 -16.89 51.89 -2.67
N GLY A 19 -18.12 52.31 -2.99
CA GLY A 19 -19.22 51.40 -3.27
C GLY A 19 -18.94 50.45 -4.43
N LEU A 20 -18.40 50.97 -5.53
CA LEU A 20 -17.99 50.16 -6.69
C LEU A 20 -16.84 49.19 -6.35
N LEU A 21 -15.87 49.63 -5.55
CA LEU A 21 -14.77 48.77 -5.11
C LEU A 21 -15.27 47.61 -4.24
N VAL A 22 -16.15 47.89 -3.28
CA VAL A 22 -16.75 46.84 -2.44
C VAL A 22 -17.59 45.88 -3.28
N ALA A 23 -18.41 46.39 -4.20
CA ALA A 23 -19.20 45.55 -5.10
C ALA A 23 -18.30 44.64 -5.96
N LEU A 24 -17.17 45.15 -6.45
CA LEU A 24 -16.19 44.36 -7.20
C LEU A 24 -15.57 43.26 -6.33
N ILE A 25 -15.16 43.56 -5.10
CA ILE A 25 -14.59 42.57 -4.17
C ILE A 25 -15.62 41.47 -3.86
N VAL A 26 -16.87 41.83 -3.62
CA VAL A 26 -17.96 40.86 -3.39
C VAL A 26 -18.19 39.98 -4.62
N ALA A 27 -18.21 40.56 -5.82
CA ALA A 27 -18.36 39.80 -7.06
C ALA A 27 -17.20 38.81 -7.29
N VAL A 28 -15.96 39.26 -7.11
CA VAL A 28 -14.77 38.40 -7.23
C VAL A 28 -14.76 37.30 -6.18
N GLY A 29 -15.08 37.64 -4.92
CA GLY A 29 -15.20 36.65 -3.84
C GLY A 29 -16.27 35.60 -4.11
N TYR A 30 -17.43 36.03 -4.63
CA TYR A 30 -18.51 35.13 -5.01
C TYR A 30 -18.08 34.18 -6.14
N ILE A 31 -17.47 34.69 -7.21
CA ILE A 31 -16.97 33.87 -8.33
C ILE A 31 -15.90 32.89 -7.85
N GLY A 32 -14.94 33.36 -7.03
CA GLY A 32 -13.91 32.51 -6.45
C GLY A 32 -14.50 31.36 -5.62
N SER A 33 -15.52 31.66 -4.80
CA SER A 33 -16.23 30.65 -4.01
C SER A 33 -17.03 29.66 -4.86
N TYR A 34 -17.55 30.09 -6.02
CA TYR A 34 -18.29 29.24 -6.93
C TYR A 34 -17.35 28.28 -7.67
N ILE A 35 -16.24 28.80 -8.22
CA ILE A 35 -15.22 27.98 -8.89
C ILE A 35 -14.63 26.97 -7.91
N GLY A 36 -14.32 27.36 -6.67
CA GLY A 36 -13.81 26.43 -5.66
C GLY A 36 -14.73 25.24 -5.37
N ARG A 37 -16.06 25.42 -5.46
CA ARG A 37 -17.03 24.32 -5.28
C ARG A 37 -17.02 23.34 -6.45
N VAL A 38 -16.83 23.83 -7.68
CA VAL A 38 -16.78 22.98 -8.90
C VAL A 38 -15.45 22.23 -9.01
N LEU A 39 -14.40 22.71 -8.32
CA LEU A 39 -13.09 22.07 -8.29
C LEU A 39 -12.93 21.02 -7.17
N LYS A 40 -13.92 20.84 -6.29
CA LYS A 40 -13.83 19.87 -5.20
C LYS A 40 -13.84 18.45 -5.77
N GLU A 41 -12.92 17.63 -5.30
CA GLU A 41 -12.87 16.19 -5.60
C GLU A 41 -14.06 15.47 -4.93
N PRO A 42 -14.62 14.44 -5.59
CA PRO A 42 -15.76 13.71 -5.04
C PRO A 42 -15.38 12.91 -3.80
N GLU A 43 -16.26 12.86 -2.80
CA GLU A 43 -16.03 12.01 -1.63
C GLU A 43 -16.11 10.51 -2.00
N LEU A 44 -15.09 9.74 -1.61
CA LEU A 44 -15.03 8.28 -1.77
C LEU A 44 -14.47 7.65 -0.49
N ARG A 45 -15.15 6.63 0.03
CA ARG A 45 -14.69 5.86 1.19
C ARG A 45 -15.18 4.42 1.17
N ILE A 46 -14.34 3.51 1.63
CA ILE A 46 -14.72 2.13 1.96
C ILE A 46 -15.16 2.11 3.43
N LEU A 47 -16.22 1.37 3.73
CA LEU A 47 -16.76 1.15 5.08
C LEU A 47 -16.48 -0.28 5.58
N ALA A 48 -16.57 -1.26 4.68
CA ALA A 48 -16.30 -2.66 4.95
C ALA A 48 -15.49 -3.26 3.79
N PRO A 49 -14.56 -4.18 4.06
CA PRO A 49 -14.27 -4.83 5.35
C PRO A 49 -13.48 -3.96 6.36
N VAL A 50 -12.73 -2.96 5.89
CA VAL A 50 -11.95 -2.02 6.71
C VAL A 50 -12.25 -0.61 6.20
N PRO A 51 -12.41 0.39 7.08
CA PRO A 51 -12.68 1.76 6.65
C PRO A 51 -11.44 2.39 6.01
N VAL A 52 -11.59 2.92 4.78
CA VAL A 52 -10.51 3.57 4.02
C VAL A 52 -11.07 4.83 3.35
N GLU A 53 -10.34 5.93 3.32
CA GLU A 53 -10.76 7.19 2.70
C GLU A 53 -10.01 7.48 1.39
N ALA A 54 -10.56 8.36 0.56
CA ALA A 54 -9.96 8.79 -0.70
C ALA A 54 -8.50 9.25 -0.52
N GLY A 55 -7.62 8.82 -1.43
CA GLY A 55 -6.17 9.04 -1.32
C GLY A 55 -5.46 8.15 -0.29
N GLY A 56 -6.18 7.28 0.42
CA GLY A 56 -5.61 6.24 1.28
C GLY A 56 -5.21 4.99 0.53
N GLU A 57 -4.26 4.26 1.09
CA GLU A 57 -3.84 2.93 0.64
C GLU A 57 -3.85 1.97 1.82
N GLU A 58 -4.67 0.93 1.75
CA GLU A 58 -4.84 -0.04 2.84
C GLU A 58 -4.71 -1.48 2.34
N SER A 59 -4.32 -2.37 3.25
CA SER A 59 -4.13 -3.80 2.94
C SER A 59 -4.88 -4.71 3.91
N LEU A 60 -5.61 -5.69 3.39
CA LEU A 60 -6.33 -6.70 4.18
C LEU A 60 -5.92 -8.11 3.78
N ARG A 61 -5.87 -9.03 4.75
CA ARG A 61 -5.71 -10.47 4.49
C ARG A 61 -7.01 -11.22 4.78
N VAL A 62 -7.36 -12.13 3.88
CA VAL A 62 -8.54 -12.98 3.95
C VAL A 62 -8.22 -14.41 3.52
N SER A 63 -9.01 -15.38 4.00
CA SER A 63 -8.90 -16.78 3.58
C SER A 63 -10.04 -17.17 2.62
N GLU A 64 -11.08 -16.34 2.57
CA GLU A 64 -12.23 -16.50 1.68
C GLU A 64 -11.86 -16.27 0.21
N ASP A 65 -12.60 -16.92 -0.68
CA ASP A 65 -12.50 -16.77 -2.13
C ASP A 65 -13.27 -15.55 -2.66
N THR A 66 -14.09 -14.93 -1.82
CA THR A 66 -14.95 -13.82 -2.18
C THR A 66 -14.85 -12.73 -1.12
N LEU A 67 -14.86 -11.47 -1.58
CA LEU A 67 -14.85 -10.30 -0.72
C LEU A 67 -16.03 -9.39 -1.01
N LEU A 68 -16.74 -9.01 0.04
CA LEU A 68 -17.75 -7.95 -0.01
C LEU A 68 -17.07 -6.60 0.30
N ILE A 69 -17.04 -5.70 -0.67
CA ILE A 69 -16.59 -4.32 -0.47
C ILE A 69 -17.84 -3.45 -0.38
N GLU A 70 -17.99 -2.76 0.75
CA GLU A 70 -19.05 -1.79 0.96
C GLU A 70 -18.43 -0.42 1.17
N GLY A 71 -19.00 0.60 0.57
CA GLY A 71 -18.49 1.95 0.68
C GLY A 71 -19.51 3.01 0.37
N GLU A 72 -19.06 4.26 0.45
CA GLU A 72 -19.83 5.44 0.11
C GLU A 72 -19.12 6.30 -0.93
N VAL A 73 -19.90 6.84 -1.86
CA VAL A 73 -19.45 7.77 -2.90
C VAL A 73 -20.37 8.99 -2.95
N GLU A 74 -19.84 10.13 -3.35
CA GLU A 74 -20.62 11.36 -3.50
C GLU A 74 -21.81 11.20 -4.47
N VAL A 75 -22.95 11.84 -4.15
CA VAL A 75 -24.16 11.79 -5.01
C VAL A 75 -23.84 12.38 -6.36
N GLY A 76 -24.28 11.70 -7.42
CA GLY A 76 -24.07 12.14 -8.80
C GLY A 76 -22.66 11.85 -9.33
N SER A 77 -21.83 11.15 -8.55
CA SER A 77 -20.57 10.62 -9.04
C SER A 77 -20.75 9.22 -9.61
N GLN A 78 -19.98 8.91 -10.64
CA GLN A 78 -19.87 7.59 -11.23
C GLN A 78 -18.76 6.82 -10.52
N LEU A 79 -19.08 5.63 -10.01
CA LEU A 79 -18.09 4.76 -9.38
C LEU A 79 -17.57 3.76 -10.42
N SER A 80 -16.27 3.58 -10.47
CA SER A 80 -15.65 2.45 -11.16
C SER A 80 -14.69 1.71 -10.22
N VAL A 81 -14.63 0.38 -10.38
CA VAL A 81 -13.69 -0.49 -9.68
C VAL A 81 -12.92 -1.26 -10.75
N ASN A 82 -11.59 -1.15 -10.74
CA ASN A 82 -10.71 -1.74 -11.76
C ASN A 82 -11.13 -1.37 -13.21
N GLY A 83 -11.66 -0.16 -13.40
CA GLY A 83 -12.12 0.35 -14.69
C GLY A 83 -13.51 -0.13 -15.13
N GLN A 84 -14.19 -0.97 -14.34
CA GLN A 84 -15.58 -1.36 -14.57
C GLN A 84 -16.50 -0.44 -13.77
N GLU A 85 -17.55 0.09 -14.40
CA GLU A 85 -18.52 0.98 -13.75
C GLU A 85 -19.52 0.21 -12.90
N TYR A 86 -19.87 0.79 -11.75
CA TYR A 86 -20.84 0.25 -10.80
C TYR A 86 -21.89 1.30 -10.45
N GLU A 87 -23.15 0.87 -10.38
CA GLU A 87 -24.24 1.74 -9.96
C GLU A 87 -24.25 1.91 -8.44
N THR A 88 -24.39 3.15 -7.99
CA THR A 88 -24.51 3.45 -6.57
C THR A 88 -25.98 3.65 -6.23
N ASN A 89 -26.41 3.16 -5.08
CA ASN A 89 -27.80 3.35 -4.66
C ASN A 89 -28.10 4.82 -4.29
N ASN A 90 -29.39 5.14 -4.14
CA ASN A 90 -29.86 6.48 -3.75
C ASN A 90 -29.34 6.99 -2.39
N PHE A 91 -28.64 6.14 -1.62
CA PHE A 91 -28.09 6.46 -0.30
C PHE A 91 -26.57 6.62 -0.32
N LYS A 92 -25.96 6.96 -1.48
CA LYS A 92 -24.51 7.11 -1.64
C LYS A 92 -23.73 5.81 -1.47
N ARG A 93 -24.39 4.66 -1.35
CA ARG A 93 -23.72 3.42 -0.98
C ARG A 93 -23.58 2.49 -2.17
N PHE A 94 -22.47 1.78 -2.18
CA PHE A 94 -22.27 0.61 -3.03
C PHE A 94 -21.92 -0.60 -2.14
N SER A 95 -22.27 -1.79 -2.61
CA SER A 95 -22.00 -3.05 -1.93
C SER A 95 -21.85 -4.09 -3.02
N GLU A 96 -20.61 -4.48 -3.27
CA GLU A 96 -20.26 -5.35 -4.40
C GLU A 96 -19.38 -6.51 -3.95
N ARG A 97 -19.59 -7.67 -4.56
CA ARG A 97 -18.81 -8.88 -4.28
C ARG A 97 -17.81 -9.13 -5.39
N PHE A 98 -16.56 -9.35 -4.98
CA PHE A 98 -15.45 -9.63 -5.86
C PHE A 98 -14.90 -11.03 -5.58
N GLU A 99 -14.62 -11.78 -6.65
CA GLU A 99 -13.89 -13.04 -6.56
C GLU A 99 -12.39 -12.75 -6.44
N LEU A 100 -11.75 -13.36 -5.45
CA LEU A 100 -10.34 -13.20 -5.16
C LEU A 100 -9.54 -14.35 -5.74
N GLN A 101 -8.47 -14.04 -6.45
CA GLN A 101 -7.46 -15.02 -6.83
C GLN A 101 -6.51 -15.27 -5.64
N PRO A 102 -5.94 -16.48 -5.48
CA PRO A 102 -4.89 -16.70 -4.49
C PRO A 102 -3.73 -15.70 -4.71
N GLY A 103 -3.21 -15.14 -3.61
CA GLY A 103 -2.20 -14.09 -3.64
C GLY A 103 -2.77 -12.67 -3.53
N LEU A 104 -2.02 -11.69 -4.05
CA LEU A 104 -2.38 -10.27 -3.99
C LEU A 104 -3.43 -9.91 -5.05
N ASN A 105 -4.55 -9.36 -4.60
CA ASN A 105 -5.60 -8.76 -5.43
C ASN A 105 -5.60 -7.25 -5.16
N THR A 106 -5.54 -6.44 -6.22
CA THR A 106 -5.59 -4.98 -6.10
C THR A 106 -6.90 -4.46 -6.67
N PHE A 107 -7.58 -3.62 -5.89
CA PHE A 107 -8.80 -2.92 -6.28
C PHE A 107 -8.52 -1.42 -6.37
N ILE A 108 -8.69 -0.86 -7.56
CA ILE A 108 -8.58 0.58 -7.81
C ILE A 108 -10.00 1.12 -7.93
N LEU A 109 -10.44 1.87 -6.92
CA LEU A 109 -11.74 2.51 -6.90
C LEU A 109 -11.59 3.96 -7.35
N VAL A 110 -12.32 4.35 -8.37
CA VAL A 110 -12.34 5.72 -8.88
C VAL A 110 -13.77 6.25 -8.83
N ALA A 111 -13.94 7.38 -8.14
CA ALA A 111 -15.18 8.15 -8.16
C ALA A 111 -14.99 9.35 -9.07
N GLU A 112 -15.83 9.50 -10.09
CA GLU A 112 -15.82 10.64 -11.01
C GLU A 112 -17.10 11.48 -10.85
N SER A 113 -16.94 12.76 -10.52
CA SER A 113 -18.07 13.70 -10.44
C SER A 113 -18.60 14.11 -11.82
N GLU A 114 -19.81 14.68 -11.86
CA GLU A 114 -20.42 15.25 -13.08
C GLU A 114 -19.56 16.33 -13.78
N PHE A 115 -18.57 16.90 -13.08
CA PHE A 115 -17.64 17.91 -13.61
C PHE A 115 -16.28 17.32 -14.01
N GLY A 116 -16.13 15.99 -14.04
CA GLY A 116 -14.91 15.29 -14.44
C GLY A 116 -13.79 15.34 -13.40
N ARG A 117 -14.10 15.66 -12.14
CA ARG A 117 -13.16 15.53 -11.01
C ARG A 117 -13.16 14.10 -10.52
N GLN A 118 -11.98 13.56 -10.25
CA GLN A 118 -11.80 12.18 -9.84
C GLN A 118 -11.17 12.09 -8.46
N SER A 119 -11.61 11.11 -7.68
CA SER A 119 -10.96 10.64 -6.46
C SER A 119 -10.62 9.18 -6.63
N GLU A 120 -9.39 8.81 -6.25
CA GLU A 120 -8.88 7.46 -6.37
C GLU A 120 -8.56 6.87 -5.00
N LEU A 121 -8.81 5.57 -4.84
CA LEU A 121 -8.51 4.80 -3.65
C LEU A 121 -8.00 3.43 -4.09
N THR A 122 -6.82 3.05 -3.59
CA THR A 122 -6.24 1.72 -3.85
C THR A 122 -6.41 0.83 -2.63
N PHE A 123 -7.09 -0.29 -2.81
CA PHE A 123 -7.36 -1.27 -1.76
C PHE A 123 -6.75 -2.62 -2.12
N ASN A 124 -5.80 -3.08 -1.30
CA ASN A 124 -5.07 -4.32 -1.54
C ASN A 124 -5.61 -5.44 -0.66
N VAL A 125 -5.88 -6.60 -1.25
CA VAL A 125 -6.44 -7.75 -0.55
C VAL A 125 -5.60 -8.98 -0.85
N PHE A 126 -5.00 -9.54 0.18
CA PHE A 126 -4.24 -10.77 0.08
C PHE A 126 -5.11 -11.97 0.43
N ARG A 127 -5.23 -12.91 -0.51
CA ARG A 127 -5.89 -14.20 -0.27
C ARG A 127 -4.86 -15.29 -0.03
N GLU A 128 -4.93 -15.92 1.14
CA GLU A 128 -4.13 -17.13 1.40
C GLU A 128 -4.57 -18.27 0.48
N SER A 129 -3.61 -18.89 -0.20
CA SER A 129 -3.88 -20.13 -0.93
C SER A 129 -4.09 -21.25 0.11
N PRO A 130 -5.16 -22.05 0.03
CA PRO A 130 -5.24 -23.25 0.85
C PRO A 130 -4.03 -24.11 0.50
N ALA A 131 -3.12 -24.28 1.47
CA ALA A 131 -1.98 -25.16 1.31
C ALA A 131 -2.52 -26.53 0.88
N ALA A 132 -2.05 -27.03 -0.26
CA ALA A 132 -2.31 -28.39 -0.66
C ALA A 132 -1.73 -29.28 0.44
N GLU A 133 -2.58 -29.83 1.31
CA GLU A 133 -2.18 -30.86 2.26
C GLU A 133 -1.52 -31.97 1.44
N THR A 134 -0.19 -32.04 1.50
CA THR A 134 0.55 -33.10 0.83
C THR A 134 0.24 -34.39 1.58
N PRO A 135 -0.47 -35.37 0.98
CA PRO A 135 -0.71 -36.63 1.64
C PRO A 135 0.56 -37.47 1.48
N GLY A 136 1.34 -37.59 2.55
CA GLY A 136 2.27 -38.70 2.72
C GLY A 136 3.72 -38.30 2.93
N SER A 137 4.14 -38.35 4.19
CA SER A 137 5.47 -38.89 4.51
C SER A 137 5.27 -40.15 5.34
N GLY A 138 5.33 -41.29 4.64
CA GLY A 138 5.32 -42.60 5.25
C GLY A 138 6.60 -42.77 6.07
N GLN A 139 6.42 -42.88 7.38
CA GLN A 139 7.46 -43.26 8.33
C GLN A 139 7.86 -44.72 8.04
N VAL A 140 9.02 -44.92 7.40
CA VAL A 140 9.64 -46.24 7.28
C VAL A 140 10.85 -46.28 8.22
N ALA A 141 10.78 -47.20 9.17
CA ALA A 141 11.82 -47.52 10.13
C ALA A 141 13.08 -48.07 9.44
N GLY A 142 14.25 -47.65 9.94
CA GLY A 142 15.55 -48.20 9.58
C GLY A 142 16.53 -48.02 10.72
N GLU A 143 16.61 -49.04 11.58
CA GLU A 143 17.54 -49.19 12.69
C GLU A 143 18.88 -49.76 12.19
N GLY A 144 20.02 -49.19 12.59
CA GLY A 144 21.34 -49.70 12.18
C GLY A 144 22.58 -48.91 12.62
N ALA A 145 22.97 -49.06 13.89
CA ALA A 145 24.34 -49.14 14.45
C ALA A 145 25.47 -48.14 14.05
N SER A 146 25.78 -47.26 15.02
CA SER A 146 27.09 -46.94 15.68
C SER A 146 28.35 -46.44 14.93
N PRO A 147 29.21 -45.65 15.62
CA PRO A 147 30.05 -44.62 15.02
C PRO A 147 31.49 -45.06 14.76
N THR A 148 32.13 -44.44 13.77
CA THR A 148 33.59 -44.39 13.68
C THR A 148 33.98 -42.92 13.49
N PRO A 149 34.80 -42.33 14.40
CA PRO A 149 35.31 -40.98 14.22
C PRO A 149 36.51 -41.04 13.27
N SER A 150 36.54 -40.16 12.28
CA SER A 150 37.77 -39.83 11.57
C SER A 150 37.73 -38.38 11.10
N PRO A 151 38.91 -37.76 10.99
CA PRO A 151 39.14 -36.38 11.38
C PRO A 151 39.19 -35.44 10.18
N THR A 152 39.46 -34.17 10.49
CA THR A 152 39.86 -33.09 9.58
C THR A 152 38.72 -32.14 9.25
N ASP A 153 38.50 -31.27 10.23
CA ASP A 153 38.06 -29.89 10.09
C ASP A 153 38.85 -29.21 8.96
N THR A 154 38.33 -29.35 7.74
CA THR A 154 38.49 -28.36 6.68
C THR A 154 37.14 -27.67 6.64
N ARG A 155 37.03 -26.51 7.29
CA ARG A 155 35.92 -25.59 7.10
C ARG A 155 35.84 -25.28 5.60
N ASP A 156 35.02 -26.04 4.88
CA ASP A 156 34.21 -25.48 3.80
C ASP A 156 33.38 -24.39 4.50
N GLU A 157 33.82 -23.14 4.39
CA GLU A 157 32.91 -22.01 4.60
C GLU A 157 31.87 -22.12 3.48
N THR A 158 30.83 -22.93 3.72
CA THR A 158 29.60 -22.88 2.93
C THR A 158 29.10 -21.47 3.06
N LEU A 159 29.34 -20.67 2.03
CA LEU A 159 28.87 -19.29 1.96
C LEU A 159 27.36 -19.33 2.16
N ALA A 160 26.92 -18.78 3.29
CA ALA A 160 25.53 -18.64 3.63
C ALA A 160 25.12 -17.17 3.55
N LEU A 161 23.84 -16.93 3.31
CA LEU A 161 23.22 -15.62 3.37
C LEU A 161 22.92 -15.31 4.83
N SER A 162 23.39 -14.16 5.29
CA SER A 162 23.04 -13.57 6.57
C SER A 162 22.69 -12.12 6.36
N GLY A 163 21.73 -11.59 7.11
CA GLY A 163 21.29 -10.24 6.83
C GLY A 163 20.06 -9.79 7.59
N THR A 164 19.65 -8.56 7.25
CA THR A 164 18.49 -7.92 7.85
C THR A 164 17.64 -7.26 6.78
N ILE A 165 16.33 -7.33 6.97
CA ILE A 165 15.33 -6.67 6.13
C ILE A 165 14.65 -5.64 7.02
N THR A 166 14.77 -4.37 6.68
CA THR A 166 14.21 -3.27 7.46
C THR A 166 13.15 -2.53 6.66
N ILE A 167 12.02 -2.24 7.29
CA ILE A 167 10.97 -1.45 6.68
C ILE A 167 11.29 0.03 6.83
N VAL A 168 11.43 0.71 5.70
CA VAL A 168 11.76 2.12 5.59
C VAL A 168 10.61 2.90 4.97
N ASN A 169 10.51 4.18 5.30
CA ASN A 169 9.54 5.14 4.77
C ASN A 169 8.06 4.91 5.15
N ARG A 170 7.50 3.71 4.93
CA ARG A 170 6.08 3.37 5.18
C ARG A 170 5.91 1.87 5.47
N GLU A 171 4.80 1.49 6.09
CA GLU A 171 4.50 0.07 6.33
C GLU A 171 4.35 -0.72 5.02
N ALA A 172 4.76 -1.99 5.05
CA ALA A 172 4.74 -2.85 3.87
C ALA A 172 4.41 -4.28 4.26
N TYR A 173 3.64 -4.94 3.39
CA TYR A 173 3.41 -6.37 3.49
C TYR A 173 4.59 -7.12 2.86
N LEU A 174 5.21 -8.02 3.64
CA LEU A 174 6.34 -8.84 3.18
C LEU A 174 5.99 -10.31 3.30
N GLU A 175 6.30 -11.06 2.24
CA GLU A 175 6.49 -12.50 2.27
C GLU A 175 7.96 -12.80 2.14
N ILE A 176 8.51 -13.51 3.13
CA ILE A 176 9.90 -13.93 3.17
C ILE A 176 9.90 -15.45 3.14
N THR A 177 10.50 -16.01 2.10
CA THR A 177 10.74 -17.44 1.95
C THR A 177 12.24 -17.69 2.11
N GLU A 178 12.60 -18.45 3.14
CA GLU A 178 13.97 -18.85 3.47
C GLU A 178 14.10 -20.34 3.16
N ASP A 179 15.05 -20.71 2.29
CA ASP A 179 15.29 -22.10 1.88
C ASP A 179 14.00 -22.87 1.50
N GLU A 180 13.16 -22.21 0.69
CA GLU A 180 11.86 -22.70 0.21
C GLU A 180 10.74 -22.80 1.28
N GLU A 181 10.99 -22.38 2.52
CA GLU A 181 10.00 -22.31 3.60
C GLU A 181 9.54 -20.87 3.86
N LEU A 182 8.22 -20.63 3.91
CA LEU A 182 7.65 -19.31 4.19
C LEU A 182 7.77 -18.99 5.68
N THR A 183 8.69 -18.10 6.05
CA THR A 183 8.97 -17.72 7.45
C THR A 183 8.18 -16.50 7.90
N VAL A 184 8.01 -15.51 7.01
CA VAL A 184 7.27 -14.28 7.29
C VAL A 184 6.24 -14.06 6.20
N ALA A 185 5.02 -13.70 6.59
CA ALA A 185 3.96 -13.32 5.68
C ALA A 185 3.00 -12.36 6.39
N ARG A 186 3.42 -11.11 6.62
CA ARG A 186 2.64 -10.11 7.38
C ARG A 186 2.99 -8.67 7.00
N VAL A 187 2.15 -7.73 7.43
CA VAL A 187 2.47 -6.29 7.39
C VAL A 187 3.47 -5.97 8.49
N LEU A 188 4.58 -5.35 8.10
CA LEU A 188 5.63 -4.92 8.99
C LEU A 188 5.61 -3.38 9.08
N GLN A 189 5.80 -2.86 10.28
CA GLN A 189 5.74 -1.42 10.56
C GLN A 189 7.08 -0.73 10.25
N VAL A 190 7.06 0.59 10.04
CA VAL A 190 8.29 1.36 9.79
C VAL A 190 9.27 1.20 10.96
N GLY A 191 10.50 0.80 10.65
CA GLY A 191 11.56 0.51 11.61
C GLY A 191 11.53 -0.91 12.17
N GLU A 192 10.56 -1.75 11.80
CA GLU A 192 10.60 -3.18 12.09
C GLU A 192 11.67 -3.86 11.22
N THR A 193 12.39 -4.81 11.82
CA THR A 193 13.49 -5.53 11.19
C THR A 193 13.24 -7.04 11.29
N VAL A 194 13.48 -7.76 10.20
CA VAL A 194 13.51 -9.23 10.14
C VAL A 194 14.96 -9.64 9.89
N GLU A 195 15.49 -10.50 10.74
CA GLU A 195 16.83 -11.04 10.62
C GLU A 195 16.76 -12.47 10.06
N PHE A 196 17.73 -12.82 9.23
CA PHE A 196 17.92 -14.17 8.72
C PHE A 196 19.41 -14.52 8.76
N GLU A 197 19.73 -15.76 9.07
CA GLU A 197 21.09 -16.23 9.22
C GLU A 197 21.20 -17.66 8.68
N ASP A 198 22.35 -17.97 8.10
CA ASP A 198 22.71 -19.32 7.65
C ASP A 198 21.76 -19.96 6.59
N ILE A 199 21.21 -19.15 5.68
CA ILE A 199 20.32 -19.63 4.59
C ILE A 199 21.04 -19.66 3.23
N THR A 200 20.52 -20.43 2.27
CA THR A 200 21.08 -20.53 0.90
C THR A 200 20.23 -19.84 -0.16
N PHE A 201 18.93 -19.72 0.10
CA PHE A 201 17.96 -19.08 -0.76
C PHE A 201 17.08 -18.12 0.06
N LEU A 202 16.94 -16.89 -0.43
CA LEU A 202 16.05 -15.89 0.12
C LEU A 202 15.16 -15.36 -0.99
N LYS A 203 13.85 -15.41 -0.80
CA LYS A 203 12.89 -14.74 -1.70
C LYS A 203 12.01 -13.81 -0.89
N ILE A 204 11.94 -12.57 -1.35
CA ILE A 204 11.08 -11.54 -0.77
C ILE A 204 10.05 -11.13 -1.80
N VAL A 205 8.78 -11.15 -1.40
CA VAL A 205 7.65 -10.63 -2.18
C VAL A 205 7.02 -9.48 -1.41
N THR A 206 6.93 -8.31 -2.04
CA THR A 206 6.26 -7.13 -1.49
C THR A 206 5.66 -6.29 -2.62
N PRO A 207 4.45 -5.75 -2.47
CA PRO A 207 3.92 -4.78 -3.44
C PRO A 207 4.65 -3.43 -3.38
N ARG A 208 5.43 -3.16 -2.32
CA ARG A 208 6.09 -1.89 -2.03
C ARG A 208 7.60 -2.09 -1.89
N PRO A 209 8.33 -2.30 -2.99
CA PRO A 209 9.78 -2.49 -2.94
C PRO A 209 10.54 -1.25 -2.46
N ASP A 210 9.96 -0.05 -2.61
CA ASP A 210 10.51 1.22 -2.14
C ASP A 210 10.43 1.41 -0.61
N ALA A 211 9.65 0.55 0.06
CA ALA A 211 9.49 0.53 1.51
C ALA A 211 10.42 -0.48 2.21
N VAL A 212 11.30 -1.17 1.47
CA VAL A 212 12.15 -2.24 2.02
C VAL A 212 13.61 -1.95 1.72
N GLU A 213 14.41 -1.86 2.79
CA GLU A 213 15.87 -1.84 2.71
C GLU A 213 16.42 -3.18 3.18
N ILE A 214 17.33 -3.77 2.41
CA ILE A 214 17.85 -5.10 2.68
C ILE A 214 19.36 -4.98 2.87
N GLN A 215 19.90 -5.64 3.88
CA GLN A 215 21.34 -5.83 4.02
C GLN A 215 21.63 -7.32 3.96
N ILE A 216 22.46 -7.73 2.99
CA ILE A 216 22.89 -9.12 2.81
C ILE A 216 24.41 -9.15 2.94
N ASN A 217 24.92 -9.94 3.88
CA ASN A 217 26.34 -10.11 4.16
C ASN A 217 27.08 -8.76 4.34
N GLY A 218 26.41 -7.81 5.00
CA GLY A 218 26.93 -6.46 5.28
C GLY A 218 26.89 -5.49 4.09
N GLN A 219 26.31 -5.88 2.96
CA GLN A 219 26.07 -4.98 1.81
C GLN A 219 24.59 -4.60 1.73
N THR A 220 24.31 -3.30 1.65
CA THR A 220 22.95 -2.81 1.39
C THR A 220 22.56 -3.11 -0.05
N ASP A 221 21.39 -3.71 -0.23
CA ASP A 221 20.73 -3.94 -1.50
C ASP A 221 19.28 -3.40 -1.44
N THR A 222 18.73 -3.11 -2.62
CA THR A 222 17.36 -2.61 -2.80
C THR A 222 16.60 -3.54 -3.73
N MET A 223 15.30 -3.73 -3.49
CA MET A 223 14.47 -4.54 -4.38
C MET A 223 14.29 -3.87 -5.74
N SER A 224 14.40 -4.65 -6.83
CA SER A 224 14.23 -4.17 -8.21
C SER A 224 12.79 -4.27 -8.71
N GLY A 225 11.88 -4.87 -7.93
CA GLY A 225 10.48 -5.07 -8.27
C GLY A 225 9.71 -5.68 -7.10
N THR A 226 8.47 -6.13 -7.35
CA THR A 226 7.60 -6.68 -6.30
C THR A 226 8.02 -8.07 -5.81
N THR A 227 8.96 -8.70 -6.50
CA THR A 227 9.59 -9.95 -6.10
C THR A 227 11.08 -9.81 -6.37
N THR A 228 11.90 -10.24 -5.43
CA THR A 228 13.35 -10.35 -5.63
C THR A 228 13.82 -11.58 -4.86
N SER A 229 14.74 -12.31 -5.47
CA SER A 229 15.35 -13.50 -4.91
C SER A 229 16.87 -13.40 -4.91
N TRP A 230 17.48 -13.97 -3.89
CA TRP A 230 18.92 -14.11 -3.74
C TRP A 230 19.23 -15.57 -3.51
N GLU A 231 20.16 -16.10 -4.28
CA GLU A 231 20.59 -17.49 -4.20
C GLU A 231 22.12 -17.54 -4.26
N ILE A 232 22.73 -18.43 -3.48
CA ILE A 232 24.16 -18.69 -3.57
C ILE A 232 24.37 -19.86 -4.52
N ILE A 233 24.90 -19.58 -5.71
CA ILE A 233 25.25 -20.61 -6.70
C ILE A 233 26.76 -20.63 -6.87
N ASN A 234 27.40 -21.77 -6.57
CA ASN A 234 28.86 -21.95 -6.64
C ASN A 234 29.67 -20.90 -5.84
N GLY A 235 29.11 -20.41 -4.73
CA GLY A 235 29.77 -19.40 -3.87
C GLY A 235 29.66 -17.96 -4.38
N GLU A 236 28.83 -17.70 -5.38
CA GLU A 236 28.51 -16.35 -5.84
C GLU A 236 27.05 -16.01 -5.49
N LEU A 237 26.83 -14.80 -4.98
CA LEU A 237 25.50 -14.26 -4.72
C LEU A 237 24.86 -13.86 -6.04
N ILE A 238 23.79 -14.56 -6.43
CA ILE A 238 23.01 -14.24 -7.61
C ILE A 238 21.69 -13.62 -7.19
N LYS A 239 21.42 -12.42 -7.71
CA LYS A 239 20.15 -11.71 -7.55
C LYS A 239 19.28 -11.91 -8.79
N SER A 240 18.04 -12.35 -8.61
CA SER A 240 17.04 -12.54 -9.66
C SER A 240 15.71 -11.87 -9.34
#